data_AF-A0A7W0L0M6-F1
#
_entry.id   AF-A0A7W0L0M6-F1
#
_cell.length_a   1.000
_cell.length_b   1.000
_cell.length_c   1.000
_cell.angle_alpha   90.00
_cell.angle_beta   90.00
_cell.angle_gamma   90.00
#
_symmetry.space_group_name_H-M   'P 1'
#
loop_
_entity.id
_entity.type
_entity.pdbx_description
1 polymer ?
#
loop_
_entity_poly.entity_id
_entity_poly.type
_entity_poly.pdbx_seq_one_letter_code
_entity_poly.pdbx_strand_id
1 'polypeptide(L)'
;MATRLLLMAGAILGGLGFLLIVEFGLSAGQVHHGVTVSGFEVGGMTLNELEDSLREREQTLGTERVCFFRDDLTLCVTPDELGWRVQPNLTAQRAYQVGRTDFPLGALGERVAAWVDGVNVKWEGGPRPAKVTKLLDEWETIFSQRGMELVRGHMRYKIRRAILVYPRRPFRIPLR
;
A
#
# COMPACT_ATOMS: atom_id res chain seq x y z
N MET A 1 38.75 14.57 -35.12
CA MET A 1 37.87 14.93 -33.98
C MET A 1 36.67 13.98 -33.88
N ALA A 2 35.95 13.72 -34.98
CA ALA A 2 34.77 12.83 -35.01
C ALA A 2 35.01 11.39 -34.52
N THR A 3 36.14 10.77 -34.83
CA THR A 3 36.46 9.38 -34.41
C THR A 3 36.58 9.23 -32.89
N ARG A 4 37.13 10.25 -32.20
CA ARG A 4 37.23 10.26 -30.73
C ARG A 4 35.85 10.45 -30.07
N LEU A 5 34.97 11.26 -30.68
CA LEU A 5 33.59 11.45 -30.22
C LEU A 5 32.76 10.16 -30.34
N LEU A 6 32.90 9.43 -31.44
CA LEU A 6 32.19 8.15 -31.64
C LEU A 6 32.64 7.07 -30.66
N LEU A 7 33.95 7.00 -30.38
CA LEU A 7 34.49 6.06 -29.39
C LEU A 7 34.03 6.39 -27.96
N MET A 8 33.97 7.67 -27.60
CA MET A 8 33.47 8.10 -26.29
C MET A 8 31.97 7.82 -26.14
N ALA A 9 31.16 8.08 -27.17
CA ALA A 9 29.74 7.75 -27.16
C ALA A 9 29.47 6.24 -27.03
N GLY A 10 30.24 5.42 -27.76
CA GLY A 10 30.17 3.96 -27.65
C GLY A 10 30.56 3.45 -26.26
N ALA A 11 31.60 4.01 -25.64
CA ALA A 11 32.01 3.66 -24.29
C ALA A 11 30.98 4.06 -23.23
N ILE A 12 30.35 5.22 -23.36
CA ILE A 12 29.28 5.68 -22.46
C ILE A 12 28.06 4.77 -22.57
N LEU A 13 27.59 4.48 -23.79
CA LEU A 13 26.44 3.60 -24.02
C LEU A 13 26.73 2.16 -23.56
N GLY A 14 27.93 1.65 -23.83
CA GLY A 14 28.36 0.33 -23.36
C GLY A 14 28.46 0.25 -21.84
N GLY A 15 28.99 1.30 -21.19
CA GLY A 15 29.07 1.40 -19.74
C GLY A 15 27.69 1.49 -19.08
N LEU A 16 26.78 2.30 -19.63
CA LEU A 16 25.38 2.37 -19.20
C LEU A 16 24.67 1.02 -19.36
N GLY A 17 24.85 0.35 -20.50
CA GLY A 17 24.29 -0.97 -20.74
C GLY A 17 24.81 -2.03 -19.76
N PHE A 18 26.11 -2.01 -19.46
CA PHE A 18 26.73 -2.92 -18.50
C PHE A 18 26.22 -2.69 -17.07
N LEU A 19 26.10 -1.42 -16.64
CA LEU A 19 25.55 -1.07 -15.33
C LEU A 19 24.10 -1.56 -15.18
N LEU A 20 23.27 -1.39 -16.22
CA LEU A 20 21.91 -1.92 -16.22
C LEU A 20 21.91 -3.45 -16.08
N ILE A 21 22.75 -4.18 -16.83
CA ILE A 21 22.83 -5.64 -16.74
C ILE A 21 23.26 -6.10 -15.35
N VAL A 22 24.25 -5.44 -14.74
CA VAL A 22 24.73 -5.77 -13.39
C VAL A 22 23.65 -5.48 -12.34
N GLU A 23 22.93 -4.37 -12.47
CA GLU A 23 21.79 -4.03 -11.61
C GLU A 23 20.66 -5.05 -11.75
N PHE A 24 20.31 -5.45 -12.98
CA PHE A 24 19.33 -6.51 -13.22
C PHE A 24 19.78 -7.88 -12.69
N GLY A 25 21.08 -8.17 -12.72
CA GLY A 25 21.66 -9.43 -12.23
C GLY A 25 21.75 -9.50 -10.70
N LEU A 26 22.04 -8.39 -10.03
CA LEU A 26 22.17 -8.33 -8.56
C LEU A 26 20.83 -8.13 -7.85
N SER A 27 19.88 -7.40 -8.46
CA SER A 27 18.52 -7.23 -7.95
C SER A 27 17.55 -8.30 -8.45
N ALA A 28 18.06 -9.35 -9.10
CA ALA A 28 17.29 -10.52 -9.50
C ALA A 28 16.69 -11.20 -8.26
N GLY A 29 15.38 -11.08 -8.08
CA GLY A 29 14.68 -11.68 -6.95
C GLY A 29 14.29 -10.74 -5.81
N GLN A 30 14.60 -9.43 -5.90
CA GLN A 30 14.20 -8.42 -4.91
C GLN A 30 13.09 -7.50 -5.38
N VAL A 31 12.29 -6.92 -4.49
CA VAL A 31 11.33 -5.88 -4.82
C VAL A 31 12.05 -4.61 -5.23
N HIS A 32 11.55 -3.92 -6.26
CA HIS A 32 12.17 -2.68 -6.74
C HIS A 32 12.25 -1.62 -5.62
N HIS A 33 13.36 -0.89 -5.57
CA HIS A 33 13.50 0.25 -4.67
C HIS A 33 12.42 1.31 -4.94
N GLY A 34 11.95 1.98 -3.89
CA GLY A 34 10.83 2.93 -3.97
C GLY A 34 9.44 2.30 -3.91
N VAL A 35 9.34 0.96 -3.90
CA VAL A 35 8.06 0.28 -3.63
C VAL A 35 7.77 0.33 -2.13
N THR A 36 6.54 0.73 -1.81
CA THR A 36 5.99 0.68 -0.47
C THR A 36 4.72 -0.18 -0.45
N VAL A 37 4.44 -0.82 0.69
CA VAL A 37 3.15 -1.46 0.94
C VAL A 37 2.43 -0.63 1.99
N SER A 38 1.34 0.03 1.60
CA SER A 38 0.57 0.94 2.45
C SER A 38 1.42 1.96 3.21
N GLY A 39 2.50 2.46 2.59
CA GLY A 39 3.43 3.42 3.19
C GLY A 39 4.63 2.81 3.94
N PHE A 40 4.74 1.49 4.02
CA PHE A 40 5.95 0.81 4.53
C PHE A 40 6.94 0.55 3.40
N GLU A 41 8.19 0.96 3.54
CA GLU A 41 9.23 0.65 2.57
C GLU A 41 9.54 -0.85 2.52
N VAL A 42 9.47 -1.41 1.31
CA VAL A 42 9.70 -2.84 1.05
C VAL A 42 10.71 -3.09 -0.08
N GLY A 43 11.14 -2.02 -0.76
CA GLY A 43 12.15 -2.11 -1.80
C GLY A 43 13.47 -2.71 -1.29
N GLY A 44 14.08 -3.57 -2.10
CA GLY A 44 15.28 -4.33 -1.75
C GLY A 44 15.01 -5.66 -1.03
N MET A 45 13.80 -5.92 -0.53
CA MET A 45 13.46 -7.21 0.08
C MET A 45 13.26 -8.28 -0.99
N THR A 46 13.72 -9.50 -0.75
CA THR A 46 13.30 -10.66 -1.54
C THR A 46 11.82 -10.97 -1.34
N LEU A 47 11.23 -11.79 -2.22
CA LEU A 47 9.82 -12.17 -2.08
C LEU A 47 9.53 -12.84 -0.72
N ASN A 48 10.42 -13.72 -0.25
CA ASN A 48 10.25 -14.42 1.03
C ASN A 48 10.37 -13.47 2.22
N GLU A 49 11.40 -12.61 2.23
CA GLU A 49 11.58 -11.60 3.28
C GLU A 49 10.39 -10.64 3.33
N LEU A 50 9.86 -10.25 2.17
CA LEU A 50 8.68 -9.41 2.10
C LEU A 50 7.46 -10.11 2.68
N GLU A 51 7.20 -11.38 2.31
CA GLU A 51 6.07 -12.11 2.87
C GLU A 51 6.14 -12.22 4.40
N ASP A 52 7.30 -12.54 4.95
CA ASP A 52 7.49 -12.66 6.40
C ASP A 52 7.32 -11.30 7.09
N SER A 53 7.89 -10.25 6.50
CA SER A 53 7.75 -8.89 7.01
C SER A 53 6.30 -8.38 6.96
N LEU A 54 5.53 -8.79 5.95
CA LEU A 54 4.10 -8.49 5.87
C LEU A 54 3.28 -9.30 6.89
N ARG A 55 3.62 -10.57 7.13
CA ARG A 55 2.98 -11.39 8.18
C ARG A 55 3.18 -10.79 9.57
N GLU A 56 4.38 -10.32 9.89
CA GLU A 56 4.65 -9.64 11.17
C GLU A 56 3.85 -8.34 11.29
N ARG A 57 3.82 -7.54 10.23
CA ARG A 57 3.05 -6.28 10.21
C ARG A 57 1.55 -6.51 10.30
N GLU A 58 1.02 -7.56 9.69
CA GLU A 58 -0.40 -7.93 9.80
C GLU A 58 -0.81 -8.08 11.27
N GLN A 59 0.02 -8.73 12.11
CA GLN A 59 -0.30 -8.91 13.53
C GLN A 59 -0.33 -7.58 14.29
N THR A 60 0.63 -6.70 14.01
CA THR A 60 0.68 -5.36 14.64
C THR A 60 -0.50 -4.50 14.19
N LEU A 61 -0.77 -4.46 12.88
CA LEU A 61 -1.86 -3.67 12.32
C LEU A 61 -3.24 -4.26 12.68
N GLY A 62 -3.37 -5.57 12.82
CA GLY A 62 -4.62 -6.22 13.23
C GLY A 62 -5.17 -5.71 14.55
N THR A 63 -4.26 -5.41 15.48
CA THR A 63 -4.57 -5.05 16.87
C THR A 63 -4.51 -3.55 17.16
N GLU A 64 -3.81 -2.76 16.33
CA GLU A 64 -3.79 -1.31 16.46
C GLU A 64 -5.22 -0.76 16.32
N ARG A 65 -5.57 0.32 17.05
CA ARG A 65 -6.90 0.94 16.98
C ARG A 65 -7.00 1.92 15.81
N VAL A 66 -8.15 1.98 15.18
CA VAL A 66 -8.53 3.01 14.20
C VAL A 66 -9.65 3.84 14.81
N CYS A 67 -9.39 5.12 15.07
CA CYS A 67 -10.34 6.01 15.71
C CYS A 67 -11.01 6.95 14.72
N PHE A 68 -12.31 7.11 14.92
CA PHE A 68 -13.18 7.99 14.17
C PHE A 68 -13.81 8.99 15.12
N PHE A 69 -13.85 10.26 14.74
CA PHE A 69 -14.27 11.32 15.64
C PHE A 69 -15.34 12.23 15.03
N ARG A 70 -16.18 12.78 15.90
CA ARG A 70 -17.13 13.84 15.62
C ARG A 70 -17.44 14.58 16.91
N ASP A 71 -17.21 15.90 16.91
CA ASP A 71 -17.49 16.76 18.06
C ASP A 71 -16.83 16.21 19.34
N ASP A 72 -17.61 15.80 20.34
CA ASP A 72 -17.15 15.15 21.59
C ASP A 72 -17.01 13.62 21.49
N LEU A 73 -17.54 13.01 20.44
CA LEU A 73 -17.62 11.56 20.28
C LEU A 73 -16.41 11.00 19.52
N THR A 74 -15.72 10.06 20.15
CA THR A 74 -14.67 9.27 19.50
C THR A 74 -15.01 7.78 19.59
N LEU A 75 -15.13 7.13 18.44
CA LEU A 75 -15.40 5.71 18.31
C LEU A 75 -14.18 5.05 17.66
N CYS A 76 -13.60 4.04 18.32
CA CYS A 76 -12.46 3.32 17.78
C CYS A 76 -12.79 1.84 17.60
N VAL A 77 -12.17 1.24 16.59
CA VAL A 77 -12.29 -0.19 16.28
C VAL A 77 -10.93 -0.71 15.82
N THR A 78 -10.61 -1.98 16.08
CA THR A 78 -9.43 -2.63 15.50
C THR A 78 -9.78 -3.37 14.22
N PRO A 79 -8.83 -3.53 13.27
CA PRO A 79 -9.06 -4.37 12.10
C PRO A 79 -9.47 -5.81 12.46
N ASP A 80 -8.93 -6.40 13.53
CA ASP A 80 -9.29 -7.75 13.99
C ASP A 80 -10.76 -7.87 14.43
N GLU A 81 -11.30 -6.87 15.11
CA GLU A 81 -12.72 -6.81 15.47
C GLU A 81 -13.62 -6.84 14.22
N LEU A 82 -13.14 -6.23 13.13
CA LEU A 82 -13.77 -6.20 11.82
C LEU A 82 -13.48 -7.44 10.97
N GLY A 83 -12.74 -8.40 11.52
CA GLY A 83 -12.35 -9.64 10.86
C GLY A 83 -11.49 -9.39 9.62
N TRP A 84 -10.59 -8.40 9.67
CA TRP A 84 -9.63 -8.11 8.62
C TRP A 84 -8.91 -9.39 8.20
N ARG A 85 -8.98 -9.71 6.91
CA ARG A 85 -8.29 -10.83 6.29
C ARG A 85 -7.45 -10.27 5.17
N VAL A 86 -6.15 -10.21 5.38
CA VAL A 86 -5.20 -9.88 4.32
C VAL A 86 -4.54 -11.14 3.78
N GLN A 87 -3.94 -10.99 2.61
CA GLN A 87 -3.19 -12.04 1.95
C GLN A 87 -1.76 -11.53 1.76
N PRO A 88 -0.87 -11.73 2.76
CA PRO A 88 0.51 -11.27 2.70
C PRO A 88 1.25 -11.78 1.46
N ASN A 89 1.02 -13.03 1.07
CA ASN A 89 1.56 -13.65 -0.13
C ASN A 89 1.13 -12.94 -1.43
N LEU A 90 -0.17 -12.66 -1.59
CA LEU A 90 -0.67 -11.95 -2.77
C LEU A 90 -0.19 -10.49 -2.80
N THR A 91 -0.11 -9.86 -1.63
CA THR A 91 0.41 -8.50 -1.49
C THR A 91 1.90 -8.45 -1.85
N ALA A 92 2.68 -9.43 -1.39
CA ALA A 92 4.10 -9.57 -1.70
C ALA A 92 4.33 -9.81 -3.20
N GLN A 93 3.56 -10.70 -3.82
CA GLN A 93 3.62 -10.95 -5.26
C GLN A 93 3.27 -9.69 -6.07
N ARG A 94 2.23 -8.95 -5.67
CA ARG A 94 1.86 -7.70 -6.33
C ARG A 94 2.96 -6.64 -6.20
N ALA A 95 3.56 -6.49 -5.02
CA ALA A 95 4.70 -5.59 -4.82
C ALA A 95 5.93 -6.02 -5.60
N TYR A 96 6.21 -7.33 -5.67
CA TYR A 96 7.29 -7.89 -6.46
C TYR A 96 7.07 -7.68 -7.97
N GLN A 97 5.84 -7.70 -8.46
CA GLN A 97 5.55 -7.47 -9.89
C GLN A 97 5.67 -6.00 -10.31
N VAL A 98 5.68 -5.04 -9.37
CA VAL A 98 5.82 -3.62 -9.69
C VAL A 98 7.08 -3.41 -10.53
N GLY A 99 6.96 -2.75 -11.68
CA GLY A 99 8.09 -2.50 -12.56
C GLY A 99 8.58 -3.73 -13.32
N ARG A 100 7.87 -4.88 -13.32
CA ARG A 100 8.24 -6.10 -14.06
C ARG A 100 7.25 -6.50 -15.16
N THR A 101 6.00 -6.05 -15.09
CA THR A 101 4.91 -6.51 -15.97
C THR A 101 4.60 -5.63 -17.19
N ASP A 102 5.22 -4.45 -17.35
CA ASP A 102 4.90 -3.55 -18.45
C ASP A 102 5.93 -3.58 -19.61
N PHE A 103 5.40 -3.56 -20.83
CA PHE A 103 6.11 -3.57 -22.11
C PHE A 103 7.29 -2.57 -22.17
N PRO A 104 8.39 -2.90 -22.89
CA PRO A 104 9.70 -2.25 -22.79
C PRO A 104 9.79 -0.75 -23.15
N LEU A 105 8.72 -0.10 -23.65
CA LEU A 105 8.74 1.31 -24.06
C LEU A 105 7.78 2.23 -23.27
N GLY A 106 6.75 1.69 -22.61
CA GLY A 106 5.87 2.45 -21.70
C GLY A 106 6.32 2.39 -20.23
N ALA A 107 6.95 1.28 -19.85
CA ALA A 107 7.39 0.99 -18.47
C ALA A 107 8.51 1.90 -17.97
N LEU A 108 9.30 2.53 -18.84
CA LEU A 108 10.41 3.41 -18.44
C LEU A 108 9.91 4.71 -17.78
N GLY A 109 8.82 5.30 -18.28
CA GLY A 109 8.24 6.52 -17.71
C GLY A 109 7.59 6.28 -16.35
N GLU A 110 6.87 5.17 -16.19
CA GLU A 110 6.29 4.76 -14.90
C GLU A 110 7.34 4.23 -13.92
N ARG A 111 8.42 3.59 -14.39
CA ARG A 111 9.58 3.22 -13.55
C ARG A 111 10.33 4.45 -13.05
N VAL A 112 10.49 5.48 -13.88
CA VAL A 112 11.09 6.77 -13.46
C VAL A 112 10.15 7.55 -12.55
N ALA A 113 8.83 7.56 -12.82
CA ALA A 113 7.85 8.17 -11.91
C ALA A 113 7.74 7.42 -10.58
N ALA A 114 7.84 6.09 -10.58
CA ALA A 114 7.95 5.26 -9.38
C ALA A 114 9.24 5.53 -8.59
N TRP A 115 10.33 5.86 -9.29
CA TRP A 115 11.60 6.22 -8.69
C TRP A 115 11.60 7.65 -8.11
N VAL A 116 10.75 8.54 -8.64
CA VAL A 116 10.62 9.94 -8.22
C VAL A 116 9.52 10.16 -7.17
N ASP A 117 8.44 9.37 -7.18
CA ASP A 117 7.24 9.58 -6.35
C ASP A 117 6.85 8.34 -5.48
N GLY A 118 7.50 7.19 -5.71
CA GLY A 118 7.23 5.93 -4.99
C GLY A 118 5.96 5.22 -5.47
N VAL A 119 5.98 3.87 -5.52
CA VAL A 119 4.77 3.07 -5.81
C VAL A 119 4.22 2.50 -4.51
N ASN A 120 3.00 2.88 -4.16
CA ASN A 120 2.32 2.38 -2.98
C ASN A 120 1.32 1.27 -3.32
N VAL A 121 1.69 0.05 -2.98
CA VAL A 121 0.87 -1.15 -3.13
C VAL A 121 -0.07 -1.26 -1.93
N LYS A 122 -1.36 -1.44 -2.19
CA LYS A 122 -2.36 -1.66 -1.14
C LYS A 122 -2.33 -3.11 -0.68
N TRP A 123 -2.68 -3.34 0.58
CA TRP A 123 -2.93 -4.69 1.09
C TRP A 123 -4.02 -5.39 0.27
N GLU A 124 -3.75 -6.63 -0.14
CA GLU A 124 -4.78 -7.50 -0.71
C GLU A 124 -5.69 -8.02 0.40
N GLY A 125 -6.99 -7.72 0.26
CA GLY A 125 -8.01 -8.13 1.21
C GLY A 125 -8.78 -6.95 1.81
N GLY A 126 -9.38 -7.17 2.98
CA GLY A 126 -10.20 -6.16 3.63
C GLY A 126 -11.01 -6.69 4.81
N PRO A 127 -11.75 -5.80 5.50
CA PRO A 127 -12.61 -6.19 6.61
C PRO A 127 -13.79 -7.05 6.12
N ARG A 128 -14.33 -7.91 6.98
CA ARG A 128 -15.50 -8.73 6.65
C ARG A 128 -16.75 -7.83 6.54
N PRO A 129 -17.49 -7.87 5.41
CA PRO A 129 -18.66 -7.02 5.22
C PRO A 129 -19.72 -7.15 6.32
N ALA A 130 -19.95 -8.36 6.83
CA ALA A 130 -20.92 -8.61 7.91
C ALA A 130 -20.53 -7.94 9.24
N LYS A 131 -19.24 -7.98 9.59
CA LYS A 131 -18.72 -7.31 10.81
C LYS A 131 -18.80 -5.79 10.70
N VAL A 132 -18.49 -5.25 9.52
CA VAL A 132 -18.64 -3.81 9.25
C VAL A 132 -20.11 -3.39 9.33
N THR A 133 -21.04 -4.16 8.75
CA THR A 133 -22.49 -3.91 8.86
C THR A 133 -22.91 -3.87 10.34
N LYS A 134 -22.52 -4.88 11.14
CA LYS A 134 -22.86 -4.93 12.57
C LYS A 134 -22.31 -3.71 13.33
N LEU A 135 -21.06 -3.33 13.10
CA LEU A 135 -20.47 -2.13 13.71
C LEU A 135 -21.27 -0.87 13.35
N LEU A 136 -21.69 -0.74 12.10
CA LEU A 136 -22.49 0.42 11.66
C LEU A 136 -23.87 0.45 12.34
N ASP A 137 -24.50 -0.70 12.58
CA ASP A 137 -25.77 -0.79 13.31
C ASP A 137 -25.62 -0.33 14.76
N GLU A 138 -24.52 -0.74 15.42
CA GLU A 138 -24.16 -0.29 16.77
C GLU A 138 -23.94 1.23 16.81
N TRP A 139 -23.24 1.78 15.82
CA TRP A 139 -22.98 3.22 15.76
C TRP A 139 -24.21 4.04 15.41
N GLU A 140 -25.06 3.56 14.49
CA GLU A 140 -26.34 4.20 14.16
C GLU A 140 -27.23 4.33 15.40
N THR A 141 -27.22 3.33 16.29
CA THR A 141 -27.93 3.41 17.57
C THR A 141 -27.41 4.54 18.45
N ILE A 142 -26.07 4.69 18.55
CA ILE A 142 -25.42 5.75 19.32
C ILE A 142 -25.74 7.14 18.74
N PHE A 143 -25.67 7.30 17.41
CA PHE A 143 -25.96 8.57 16.75
C PHE A 143 -27.45 8.95 16.84
N SER A 144 -28.35 7.97 16.69
CA SER A 144 -29.80 8.19 16.77
C SER A 144 -30.23 8.70 18.14
N GLN A 145 -29.60 8.21 19.23
CA GLN A 145 -29.84 8.71 20.59
C GLN A 145 -29.46 10.18 20.77
N ARG A 146 -28.56 10.70 19.92
CA ARG A 146 -28.12 12.10 19.90
C ARG A 146 -28.82 12.95 18.83
N GLY A 147 -29.86 12.41 18.18
CA GLY A 147 -30.60 13.10 17.12
C GLY A 147 -29.80 13.31 15.84
N MET A 148 -28.78 12.48 15.59
CA MET A 148 -27.91 12.55 14.41
C MET A 148 -28.10 11.31 13.53
N GLU A 149 -28.01 11.46 12.21
CA GLU A 149 -28.08 10.34 11.27
C GLU A 149 -26.70 10.00 10.69
N LEU A 150 -26.31 8.73 10.76
CA LEU A 150 -25.04 8.28 10.19
C LEU A 150 -25.19 8.07 8.67
N VAL A 151 -24.29 8.67 7.87
CA VAL A 151 -24.26 8.39 6.43
C VAL A 151 -23.57 7.04 6.17
N ARG A 152 -24.33 5.96 6.29
CA ARG A 152 -23.87 4.56 6.31
C ARG A 152 -22.93 4.20 5.15
N GLY A 153 -23.28 4.59 3.92
CA GLY A 153 -22.46 4.32 2.73
C GLY A 153 -21.08 4.97 2.79
N HIS A 154 -21.02 6.26 3.18
CA HIS A 154 -19.75 6.97 3.36
C HIS A 154 -18.95 6.40 4.53
N MET A 155 -19.62 6.01 5.61
CA MET A 155 -18.94 5.44 6.77
C MET A 155 -18.31 4.08 6.45
N ARG A 156 -19.02 3.20 5.74
CA ARG A 156 -18.49 1.92 5.25
C ARG A 156 -17.23 2.10 4.41
N TYR A 157 -17.26 3.04 3.46
CA TYR A 157 -16.09 3.37 2.63
C TYR A 157 -14.92 3.87 3.48
N LYS A 158 -15.18 4.78 4.43
CA LYS A 158 -14.17 5.32 5.34
C LYS A 158 -13.53 4.23 6.21
N ILE A 159 -14.33 3.33 6.79
CA ILE A 159 -13.82 2.21 7.59
C ILE A 159 -12.87 1.35 6.76
N ARG A 160 -13.30 0.93 5.56
CA ARG A 160 -12.46 0.13 4.67
C ARG A 160 -11.15 0.86 4.33
N ARG A 161 -11.21 2.14 4.00
CA ARG A 161 -10.02 2.94 3.66
C ARG A 161 -9.10 3.11 4.87
N ALA A 162 -9.65 3.34 6.04
CA ALA A 162 -8.90 3.60 7.27
C ALA A 162 -8.08 2.39 7.75
N ILE A 163 -8.60 1.19 7.53
CA ILE A 163 -7.90 -0.07 7.87
C ILE A 163 -6.75 -0.35 6.88
N LEU A 164 -6.94 0.00 5.60
CA LEU A 164 -6.00 -0.35 4.53
C LEU A 164 -4.90 0.69 4.30
N VAL A 165 -4.95 1.85 4.96
CA VAL A 165 -3.99 2.95 4.74
C VAL A 165 -3.18 3.20 6.00
N TYR A 166 -1.87 3.28 5.85
CA TYR A 166 -0.94 3.66 6.91
C TYR A 166 -0.06 4.85 6.45
N PRO A 167 0.42 5.74 7.36
CA PRO A 167 0.10 5.80 8.79
C PRO A 167 -1.37 6.11 9.04
N ARG A 168 -1.91 5.54 10.13
CA ARG A 168 -3.31 5.78 10.50
C ARG A 168 -3.51 7.24 10.84
N ARG A 169 -4.54 7.83 10.25
CA ARG A 169 -4.97 9.19 10.54
C ARG A 169 -6.31 9.14 11.23
N PRO A 170 -6.63 10.10 12.11
CA PRO A 170 -7.97 10.19 12.67
C PRO A 170 -8.97 10.51 11.56
N PHE A 171 -10.09 9.79 11.51
CA PHE A 171 -11.10 9.95 10.45
C PHE A 171 -12.36 10.63 10.98
N ARG A 172 -12.80 11.73 10.34
CA ARG A 172 -14.05 12.39 10.73
C ARG A 172 -15.26 11.53 10.35
N ILE A 173 -16.24 11.40 11.24
CA ILE A 173 -17.49 10.66 10.99
C ILE A 173 -18.43 11.50 10.09
N PRO A 174 -18.96 10.94 8.99
CA PRO A 174 -19.92 11.61 8.12
C PRO A 174 -21.33 11.46 8.70
N LEU A 175 -21.96 12.58 9.06
CA LEU A 175 -23.32 12.65 9.57
C LEU A 175 -24.19 13.51 8.64
N ARG A 176 -25.49 13.25 8.65
CA ARG A 176 -26.52 14.06 8.00
C ARG A 176 -27.37 14.77 9.06
#